data_AF-A0A950D7M3-F1
#
_entry.id   AF-A0A950D7M3-F1
#
_cell.length_a   1.000
_cell.length_b   1.000
_cell.length_c   1.000
_cell.angle_alpha   90.00
_cell.angle_beta   90.00
_cell.angle_gamma   90.00
#
_symmetry.space_group_name_H-M   'P 1'
#
loop_
_entity.id
_entity.type
_entity.pdbx_description
1 polymer ?
#
loop_
_entity_poly.entity_id
_entity_poly.type
_entity_poly.pdbx_seq_one_letter_code
_entity_poly.pdbx_strand_id
1 'polypeptide(L)'
;MIAAVASVFITPWNLFNNPVVIHSTLDILACAIGPLYGNLLIDYYRLKRQKVVLQDLYTMSPSGAYWYSHGFNLSAVFALIAASLVSFLCVIVPALNWLANFSWFVGVAAGALFYRTLTLQTRPAASAAIVVTASQGSTEEARSR
;
A
#
# COMPACT_ATOMS: atom_id res chain seq x y z
N MET A 1 -7.71 19.12 18.07
CA MET A 1 -6.83 19.77 19.06
C MET A 1 -5.60 18.93 19.42
N ILE A 2 -5.70 17.61 19.63
CA ILE A 2 -4.54 16.74 19.96
C ILE A 2 -3.41 16.82 18.90
N ALA A 3 -3.74 16.69 17.61
CA ALA A 3 -2.75 16.78 16.53
C ALA A 3 -2.02 18.15 16.49
N ALA A 4 -2.73 19.24 16.78
CA ALA A 4 -2.14 20.57 16.83
C ALA A 4 -1.09 20.67 17.95
N VAL A 5 -1.43 20.17 19.14
CA VAL A 5 -0.50 20.11 20.27
C VAL A 5 0.71 19.23 19.95
N ALA A 6 0.49 18.03 19.40
CA ALA A 6 1.57 17.12 19.03
C ALA A 6 2.54 17.73 18.00
N SER A 7 2.03 18.53 17.05
CA SER A 7 2.88 19.19 16.04
C SER A 7 3.87 20.20 16.62
N VAL A 8 3.50 20.88 17.71
CA VAL A 8 4.39 21.84 18.41
C VAL A 8 5.55 21.11 19.08
N PHE A 9 5.30 19.92 19.66
CA PHE A 9 6.33 19.10 20.30
C PHE A 9 7.37 18.54 19.32
N ILE A 10 7.03 18.39 18.04
CA ILE A 10 7.99 18.00 17.00
C ILE A 10 9.02 19.12 16.75
N THR A 11 8.75 20.36 17.19
CA THR A 11 9.64 21.51 17.06
C THR A 11 10.14 21.71 15.62
N PRO A 12 9.24 21.81 14.62
CA PRO A 12 9.60 21.80 13.21
C PRO A 12 10.55 22.96 12.82
N TRP A 13 10.53 24.06 13.58
CA TRP A 13 11.47 25.18 13.39
C TRP A 13 12.93 24.78 13.54
N ASN A 14 13.25 23.76 14.34
CA ASN A 14 14.62 23.26 14.45
C ASN A 14 15.08 22.56 13.16
N LEU A 15 14.15 21.92 12.43
CA LEU A 15 14.41 21.34 11.11
C LEU A 15 14.69 22.42 10.06
N PHE A 16 13.95 23.53 10.09
CA PHE A 16 14.07 24.61 9.10
C PHE A 16 15.31 25.49 9.28
N ASN A 17 16.00 25.41 10.41
CA ASN A 17 17.17 26.25 10.69
C ASN A 17 18.44 25.80 9.93
N ASN A 18 18.42 24.62 9.29
CA ASN A 18 19.57 24.09 8.56
C ASN A 18 19.16 23.54 7.17
N PRO A 19 19.71 24.08 6.07
CA PRO A 19 19.32 23.66 4.71
C PRO A 19 19.63 22.18 4.42
N VAL A 20 20.69 21.63 5.02
CA VAL A 20 21.05 20.20 4.86
C VAL A 20 20.02 19.30 5.52
N VAL A 21 19.52 19.71 6.69
CA VAL A 21 18.53 18.95 7.47
C VAL A 21 17.17 18.94 6.76
N ILE A 22 16.77 20.07 6.16
CA ILE A 22 15.54 20.15 5.34
C ILE A 22 15.59 19.15 4.19
N HIS A 23 16.66 19.18 3.39
CA HIS A 23 16.77 18.29 2.22
C HIS A 23 16.77 16.82 2.62
N SER A 24 17.58 16.46 3.63
CA SER A 24 17.66 15.08 4.13
C SER A 24 16.32 14.57 4.67
N THR A 25 15.55 15.44 5.35
CA THR A 25 14.22 15.07 5.85
C THR A 25 13.26 14.78 4.70
N LEU A 26 13.25 15.62 3.67
CA LEU A 26 12.39 15.44 2.50
C LEU A 26 12.71 14.14 1.77
N ASP A 27 13.99 13.82 1.62
CA ASP A 27 14.43 12.57 0.96
C ASP A 27 14.00 11.34 1.76
N ILE A 28 14.15 11.37 3.09
CA ILE A 28 13.73 10.28 3.97
C ILE A 28 12.21 10.09 3.92
N LEU A 29 11.45 11.18 3.98
CA LEU A 29 9.98 11.11 3.86
C LEU A 29 9.57 10.57 2.50
N ALA A 30 10.22 11.02 1.42
CA ALA A 30 9.96 10.54 0.07
C ALA A 30 10.23 9.04 -0.07
N CYS A 31 11.28 8.52 0.59
CA CYS A 31 11.61 7.09 0.59
C CYS A 31 10.54 6.19 1.22
N ALA A 32 9.78 6.70 2.19
CA ALA A 32 8.67 5.96 2.80
C ALA A 32 7.35 6.13 2.01
N ILE A 33 7.10 7.33 1.51
CA ILE A 33 5.84 7.67 0.82
C ILE A 33 5.79 7.05 -0.59
N GLY A 34 6.91 7.03 -1.32
CA GLY A 34 6.99 6.47 -2.67
C GLY A 34 6.50 5.02 -2.76
N PRO A 35 7.08 4.09 -1.97
CA PRO A 35 6.63 2.70 -1.90
C PRO A 35 5.15 2.51 -1.56
N LEU A 36 4.64 3.30 -0.60
CA LEU A 36 3.22 3.27 -0.24
C LEU A 36 2.35 3.65 -1.43
N TYR A 37 2.73 4.70 -2.15
CA TYR A 37 2.03 5.13 -3.34
C TYR A 37 2.08 4.06 -4.45
N GLY A 38 3.23 3.42 -4.65
CA GLY A 38 3.39 2.29 -5.59
C GLY A 38 2.46 1.12 -5.30
N ASN A 39 2.36 0.71 -4.03
CA ASN A 39 1.44 -0.33 -3.58
C ASN A 39 -0.02 0.03 -3.90
N LEU A 40 -0.43 1.26 -3.56
CA LEU A 40 -1.80 1.73 -3.82
C LEU A 40 -2.12 1.79 -5.31
N LEU A 41 -1.17 2.27 -6.13
CA LEU A 41 -1.35 2.40 -7.57
C LEU A 41 -1.59 1.05 -8.23
N ILE A 42 -0.76 0.05 -7.90
CA ILE A 42 -0.89 -1.29 -8.49
C ILE A 42 -2.10 -2.04 -7.92
N ASP A 43 -2.43 -1.84 -6.63
CA ASP A 43 -3.63 -2.39 -5.99
C ASP A 43 -4.88 -1.92 -6.72
N TYR A 44 -5.04 -0.61 -6.87
CA TYR A 44 -6.25 -0.02 -7.41
C TYR A 44 -6.37 -0.27 -8.92
N TYR A 45 -5.35 0.08 -9.72
CA TYR A 45 -5.48 0.06 -11.18
C TYR A 45 -5.33 -1.34 -11.79
N ARG A 46 -4.44 -2.19 -11.27
CA ARG A 46 -4.14 -3.49 -11.89
C ARG A 46 -4.79 -4.67 -11.16
N LEU A 47 -4.65 -4.75 -9.83
CA LEU A 47 -5.16 -5.90 -9.07
C LEU A 47 -6.69 -5.85 -8.91
N LYS A 48 -7.24 -4.68 -8.56
CA LYS A 48 -8.67 -4.45 -8.33
C LYS A 48 -9.40 -3.85 -9.52
N ARG A 49 -8.67 -3.43 -10.57
CA ARG A 49 -9.23 -2.86 -11.81
C ARG A 49 -10.23 -1.74 -11.53
N GLN A 50 -9.87 -0.84 -10.62
CA GLN A 50 -10.64 0.34 -10.21
C GLN A 50 -11.98 0.02 -9.53
N LYS A 51 -12.20 -1.23 -9.11
CA LYS A 51 -13.41 -1.65 -8.38
C LYS A 51 -13.13 -1.69 -6.88
N VAL A 52 -13.93 -0.97 -6.12
CA VAL A 52 -13.86 -0.92 -4.64
C VAL A 52 -15.26 -1.13 -4.10
N VAL A 53 -15.42 -2.12 -3.22
CA VAL A 53 -16.66 -2.35 -2.47
C VAL A 53 -16.71 -1.37 -1.30
N LEU A 54 -17.52 -0.33 -1.39
CA LEU A 54 -17.56 0.75 -0.39
C LEU A 54 -18.07 0.26 0.98
N GLN A 55 -19.08 -0.61 0.98
CA GLN A 55 -19.68 -1.14 2.21
C GLN A 55 -18.64 -1.89 3.06
N ASP A 56 -17.77 -2.66 2.40
CA ASP A 56 -16.72 -3.43 3.06
C ASP A 56 -15.58 -2.57 3.60
N LEU A 57 -15.47 -1.31 3.18
CA LEU A 57 -14.45 -0.38 3.68
C LEU A 57 -14.79 0.17 5.08
N TYR A 58 -16.07 0.15 5.46
CA TYR A 58 -16.58 0.68 6.72
C TYR A 58 -17.04 -0.42 7.69
N THR A 59 -16.70 -1.68 7.42
CA THR A 59 -17.04 -2.82 8.29
C THR A 59 -15.78 -3.52 8.80
N MET A 60 -15.87 -4.07 10.00
CA MET A 60 -14.86 -4.95 10.61
C MET A 60 -15.28 -6.43 10.54
N SER A 61 -16.23 -6.77 9.66
CA SER A 61 -16.69 -8.14 9.51
C SER A 61 -15.54 -9.04 9.02
N PRO A 62 -15.30 -10.20 9.65
CA PRO A 62 -14.33 -11.18 9.17
C PRO A 62 -14.59 -11.69 7.75
N SER A 63 -15.84 -11.57 7.27
CA SER A 63 -16.25 -11.92 5.90
C SER A 63 -16.08 -10.80 4.88
N GLY A 64 -15.68 -9.59 5.31
CA GLY A 64 -15.51 -8.44 4.41
C GLY A 64 -14.32 -8.61 3.47
N ALA A 65 -14.42 -8.08 2.25
CA ALA A 65 -13.39 -8.21 1.22
C ALA A 65 -12.01 -7.63 1.62
N TYR A 66 -11.95 -6.75 2.62
CA TYR A 66 -10.72 -6.12 3.11
C TYR A 66 -10.27 -6.59 4.50
N TRP A 67 -10.86 -7.64 5.04
CA TRP A 67 -10.43 -8.18 6.33
C TRP A 67 -9.08 -8.93 6.23
N TYR A 68 -8.77 -9.54 5.08
CA TYR A 68 -7.52 -10.29 4.86
C TYR A 68 -7.19 -11.24 6.04
N SER A 69 -5.99 -11.15 6.62
CA SER A 69 -5.60 -11.92 7.82
C SER A 69 -5.73 -11.03 9.05
N HIS A 70 -6.82 -11.20 9.80
CA HIS A 70 -7.10 -10.46 11.05
C HIS A 70 -7.13 -8.92 10.90
N GLY A 71 -7.65 -8.42 9.78
CA GLY A 71 -7.69 -7.00 9.44
C GLY A 71 -6.47 -6.50 8.66
N PHE A 72 -5.45 -7.33 8.44
CA PHE A 72 -4.19 -6.90 7.81
C PHE A 72 -3.88 -7.63 6.51
N ASN A 73 -3.52 -6.86 5.48
CA ASN A 73 -2.91 -7.38 4.26
C ASN A 73 -1.39 -7.53 4.46
N LEU A 74 -0.96 -8.70 4.91
CA LEU A 74 0.46 -8.99 5.15
C LEU A 74 1.31 -8.83 3.87
N SER A 75 0.77 -9.15 2.69
CA SER A 75 1.48 -8.95 1.42
C SER A 75 1.78 -7.47 1.17
N ALA A 76 0.83 -6.57 1.46
CA ALA A 76 1.02 -5.12 1.35
C ALA A 76 2.06 -4.61 2.34
N VAL A 77 2.04 -5.10 3.58
CA VAL A 77 2.99 -4.70 4.63
C VAL A 77 4.41 -5.12 4.27
N PHE A 78 4.62 -6.39 3.91
CA PHE A 78 5.95 -6.87 3.52
C PHE A 78 6.47 -6.18 2.26
N ALA A 79 5.61 -5.96 1.27
CA ALA A 79 5.98 -5.20 0.08
C ALA A 79 6.41 -3.77 0.41
N LEU A 80 5.66 -3.09 1.29
CA LEU A 80 5.96 -1.74 1.71
C LEU A 80 7.33 -1.65 2.40
N ILE A 81 7.60 -2.56 3.35
CA ILE A 81 8.86 -2.59 4.09
C ILE A 81 10.02 -2.87 3.13
N ALA A 82 9.91 -3.91 2.30
CA ALA A 82 10.97 -4.28 1.35
C ALA A 82 11.27 -3.15 0.36
N ALA A 83 10.24 -2.51 -0.21
CA ALA A 83 10.43 -1.41 -1.15
C ALA A 83 10.97 -0.13 -0.49
N SER A 84 10.55 0.16 0.75
CA SER A 84 11.12 1.27 1.52
C SER A 84 12.60 1.06 1.77
N LEU A 85 13.03 -0.15 2.15
CA LEU A 85 14.45 -0.46 2.33
C LEU A 85 15.25 -0.21 1.04
N VAL A 86 14.72 -0.60 -0.12
CA VAL A 86 15.35 -0.32 -1.42
C VAL A 86 15.51 1.19 -1.65
N SER A 87 14.46 1.97 -1.37
CA SER A 87 14.51 3.43 -1.53
C SER A 87 15.50 4.08 -0.56
N PHE A 88 15.54 3.64 0.70
CA PHE A 88 16.51 4.11 1.70
C PHE A 88 17.95 3.82 1.30
N LEU A 89 18.22 2.63 0.77
CA LEU A 89 19.56 2.28 0.28
C LEU A 89 20.01 3.21 -0.86
N CYS A 90 19.10 3.69 -1.70
CA CYS A 90 19.44 4.64 -2.77
C CYS A 90 19.87 6.01 -2.25
N VAL A 91 19.40 6.42 -1.07
CA VAL A 91 19.75 7.71 -0.45
C VAL A 91 21.01 7.60 0.41
N ILE A 92 21.14 6.53 1.19
CA ILE A 92 22.23 6.40 2.18
C ILE A 92 23.53 5.89 1.56
N VAL A 93 23.47 5.03 0.53
CA VAL A 93 24.68 4.43 -0.07
C VAL A 93 25.36 5.45 -0.99
N PRO A 94 26.61 5.86 -0.72
CA PRO A 94 27.29 6.89 -1.52
C PRO A 94 27.43 6.53 -3.00
N ALA A 95 27.60 5.24 -3.32
CA ALA A 95 27.67 4.75 -4.69
C ALA A 95 26.37 4.94 -5.50
N LEU A 96 25.24 5.12 -4.81
CA LEU A 96 23.91 5.30 -5.40
C LEU A 96 23.40 6.74 -5.27
N ASN A 97 24.23 7.69 -4.82
CA ASN A 97 23.80 9.05 -4.55
C ASN A 97 23.18 9.77 -5.77
N TRP A 98 23.62 9.42 -6.98
CA TRP A 98 23.01 9.91 -8.23
C TRP A 98 21.53 9.51 -8.38
N LEU A 99 21.13 8.40 -7.75
CA LEU A 99 19.76 7.90 -7.69
C LEU A 99 18.95 8.49 -6.52
N ALA A 100 19.58 9.18 -5.57
CA ALA A 100 18.92 9.72 -4.38
C ALA A 100 17.82 10.73 -4.75
N ASN A 101 18.08 11.60 -5.73
CA ASN A 101 17.08 12.54 -6.28
C ASN A 101 15.88 11.84 -6.93
N PHE A 102 16.05 10.58 -7.35
CA PHE A 102 15.00 9.76 -7.95
C PHE A 102 14.47 8.68 -7.00
N SER A 103 14.90 8.70 -5.72
CA SER A 103 14.54 7.69 -4.71
C SER A 103 13.03 7.49 -4.61
N TRP A 104 12.25 8.57 -4.70
CA TRP A 104 10.79 8.50 -4.73
C TRP A 104 10.26 7.60 -5.87
N PHE A 105 10.74 7.80 -7.11
CA PHE A 105 10.33 7.00 -8.26
C PHE A 105 10.78 5.55 -8.15
N VAL A 106 11.98 5.33 -7.64
CA VAL A 106 12.50 3.98 -7.36
C VAL A 106 11.63 3.28 -6.33
N GLY A 107 11.26 3.97 -5.26
CA GLY A 107 10.35 3.48 -4.24
C GLY A 107 8.97 3.11 -4.80
N VAL A 108 8.38 3.99 -5.63
CA VAL A 108 7.10 3.71 -6.31
C VAL A 108 7.20 2.45 -7.17
N ALA A 109 8.25 2.33 -7.99
CA ALA A 109 8.46 1.17 -8.85
C ALA A 109 8.66 -0.12 -8.05
N ALA A 110 9.49 -0.06 -7.00
CA ALA A 110 9.76 -1.19 -6.12
C ALA A 110 8.50 -1.64 -5.35
N GLY A 111 7.73 -0.69 -4.79
CA GLY A 111 6.48 -0.99 -4.10
C GLY A 111 5.47 -1.65 -5.02
N ALA A 112 5.25 -1.07 -6.20
CA ALA A 112 4.37 -1.64 -7.20
C ALA A 112 4.79 -3.07 -7.61
N LEU A 113 6.09 -3.30 -7.81
CA LEU A 113 6.62 -4.60 -8.19
C LEU A 113 6.46 -5.62 -7.06
N PHE A 114 6.96 -5.33 -5.87
CA PHE A 114 6.95 -6.24 -4.73
C PHE A 114 5.53 -6.58 -4.29
N TYR A 115 4.63 -5.60 -4.21
CA TYR A 115 3.25 -5.87 -3.84
C TYR A 115 2.57 -6.74 -4.88
N ARG A 116 2.77 -6.47 -6.18
CA ARG A 116 2.24 -7.31 -7.24
C ARG A 116 2.73 -8.75 -7.14
N THR A 117 4.03 -8.97 -6.97
CA THR A 117 4.57 -10.33 -6.91
C THR A 117 4.07 -11.08 -5.66
N LEU A 118 4.09 -10.43 -4.50
CA LEU A 118 3.64 -11.03 -3.24
C LEU A 118 2.14 -11.36 -3.28
N THR A 119 1.31 -10.44 -3.76
CA THR A 119 -0.14 -10.67 -3.86
C THR A 119 -0.47 -11.76 -4.89
N LEU A 120 0.29 -11.90 -5.98
CA LEU A 120 0.07 -12.99 -6.93
C LEU A 120 0.47 -14.35 -6.36
N GLN A 121 1.49 -14.41 -5.50
CA GLN A 121 1.93 -15.64 -4.83
C GLN A 121 0.98 -16.08 -3.71
N THR A 122 0.36 -15.12 -3.01
CA THR A 122 -0.50 -15.41 -1.86
C THR A 122 -1.98 -15.58 -2.21
N ARG A 123 -2.42 -15.26 -3.43
CA ARG A 123 -3.78 -15.57 -3.88
C ARG A 123 -3.93 -17.09 -4.01
N PRO A 124 -4.71 -17.76 -3.15
CA PRO A 124 -5.12 -19.12 -3.43
C PRO A 124 -5.99 -19.05 -4.70
N ALA A 125 -5.82 -19.99 -5.63
CA ALA A 125 -6.56 -20.09 -6.89
C ALA A 125 -8.11 -20.22 -6.73
N ALA A 126 -8.67 -20.04 -5.53
CA ALA A 126 -10.03 -20.36 -5.13
C ALA A 126 -11.09 -19.27 -5.41
N SER A 127 -10.72 -18.01 -5.69
CA SER A 127 -11.74 -16.97 -5.98
C SER A 127 -12.47 -17.13 -7.32
N ALA A 128 -12.06 -18.05 -8.19
CA ALA A 128 -12.79 -18.35 -9.42
C ALA A 128 -14.05 -19.21 -9.18
N ALA A 129 -14.16 -19.93 -8.05
CA ALA A 129 -15.23 -20.89 -7.82
C ALA A 129 -16.51 -20.28 -7.19
N ILE A 130 -16.42 -19.16 -6.46
CA ILE A 130 -17.54 -18.64 -5.67
C ILE A 130 -18.55 -17.84 -6.53
N VAL A 131 -18.12 -17.25 -7.65
CA VAL A 131 -19.01 -16.49 -8.54
C VAL A 131 -19.96 -17.40 -9.33
N VAL A 132 -19.58 -18.66 -9.58
CA VAL A 132 -20.42 -19.60 -10.34
C VAL A 132 -21.55 -20.15 -9.46
N THR A 133 -21.29 -20.42 -8.17
CA THR A 133 -22.29 -21.04 -7.28
C THR A 133 -23.38 -20.05 -6.84
N ALA A 134 -23.07 -18.76 -6.69
CA ALA A 134 -24.05 -17.75 -6.28
C ALA A 134 -25.10 -17.45 -7.38
N SER A 135 -24.81 -17.75 -8.65
CA SER A 135 -25.73 -17.53 -9.77
C SER A 135 -26.75 -18.65 -9.96
N GLN A 136 -26.54 -19.83 -9.38
CA GLN A 136 -27.37 -21.02 -9.67
C GLN A 136 -28.55 -21.18 -8.71
N GLY A 137 -28.45 -20.69 -7.48
CA GLY A 137 -29.51 -20.83 -6.46
C GLY A 137 -30.74 -19.94 -6.66
N SER A 138 -30.64 -18.86 -7.46
CA SER A 138 -31.74 -17.90 -7.66
C SER A 138 -32.70 -18.31 -8.78
N THR A 139 -32.30 -19.20 -9.69
CA THR A 139 -33.10 -19.54 -10.89
C THR A 139 -33.98 -20.78 -10.73
N GLU A 140 -33.75 -21.62 -9.73
CA GLU A 140 -34.61 -22.79 -9.47
C GLU A 140 -35.89 -22.43 -8.69
N GLU A 141 -35.83 -21.50 -7.74
CA GLU A 141 -36.99 -21.06 -6.95
C GLU A 141 -38.05 -20.30 -7.78
N ALA A 142 -37.65 -19.69 -8.90
CA ALA A 142 -38.55 -19.00 -9.82
C ALA A 142 -39.23 -19.93 -10.85
N ARG A 143 -38.81 -21.21 -10.94
CA ARG A 143 -39.39 -22.21 -11.85
C ARG A 143 -40.43 -23.11 -11.18
N SER A 144 -40.60 -23.03 -9.86
CA SER A 144 -41.55 -23.86 -9.10
C SER A 144 -42.80 -23.09 -8.63
N ARG A 145 -43.08 -21.92 -9.21
CA ARG A 145 -44.33 -21.15 -9.03
C ARG A 145 -44.95 -20.88 -10.38
#